data_AF-A0A1M7XZP7-F1
#
_entry.id   AF-A0A1M7XZP7-F1
#
_cell.length_a   1.000
_cell.length_b   1.000
_cell.length_c   1.000
_cell.angle_alpha   90.00
_cell.angle_beta   90.00
_cell.angle_gamma   90.00
#
_symmetry.space_group_name_H-M   'P 1'
#
loop_
_entity.id
_entity.type
_entity.pdbx_description
1 polymer ?
#
loop_
_entity_poly.entity_id
_entity_poly.type
_entity_poly.pdbx_seq_one_letter_code
_entity_poly.pdbx_strand_id
1 'polypeptide(L)'
;MLADDKAVFTIGMVAEMLKVHPRTIRNYEQKGLVTPARKGAWRYYTMRDVQWIACLREMIHTHGVSINAIKKLLKYTPCWNIIDCSFEKRQRCSAFFSNSLVPQKIKRIGPEPDRKKVAV
;
A
#
# COMPACT_ATOMS: atom_id res chain seq x y z
N MET A 1 4.65 -3.50 20.42
CA MET A 1 4.98 -3.17 19.01
C MET A 1 3.81 -2.38 18.43
N LEU A 2 4.06 -1.26 17.73
CA LEU A 2 2.99 -0.51 17.06
C LEU A 2 2.37 -1.40 15.98
N ALA A 3 1.05 -1.43 15.85
CA ALA A 3 0.42 -2.12 14.73
C ALA A 3 0.88 -1.44 13.43
N ASP A 4 1.37 -2.23 12.46
CA ASP A 4 1.97 -1.73 11.22
C ASP A 4 1.03 -0.83 10.40
N ASP A 5 -0.26 -0.91 10.69
CA ASP A 5 -1.37 -0.25 10.00
C ASP A 5 -1.72 1.12 10.59
N LYS A 6 -1.14 1.49 11.74
CA LYS A 6 -1.45 2.75 12.42
C LYS A 6 -0.61 3.88 11.83
N ALA A 7 -1.27 4.88 11.25
CA ALA A 7 -0.60 6.04 10.66
C ALA A 7 -0.16 7.03 11.76
N VAL A 8 1.08 6.90 12.23
CA VAL A 8 1.63 7.71 13.34
C VAL A 8 2.94 8.42 12.99
N PHE A 9 3.61 8.02 11.91
CA PHE A 9 4.90 8.61 11.53
C PHE A 9 4.68 9.90 10.74
N THR A 10 5.42 10.95 11.06
CA THR A 10 5.44 12.18 10.24
C THR A 10 6.44 12.04 9.10
N ILE A 11 6.35 12.90 8.07
CA ILE A 11 7.30 12.86 6.95
C ILE A 11 8.76 13.03 7.39
N GLY A 12 9.02 13.81 8.45
CA GLY A 12 10.35 13.99 9.02
C GLY A 12 10.89 12.70 9.63
N MET A 13 10.07 12.02 10.44
CA MET A 13 10.44 10.72 11.02
C MET A 13 10.73 9.68 9.93
N VAL A 14 9.86 9.57 8.92
CA VAL A 14 10.08 8.63 7.80
C VAL A 14 11.35 8.96 7.03
N ALA A 15 11.61 10.26 6.81
CA ALA A 15 12.81 10.72 6.13
C ALA A 15 14.10 10.34 6.88
N GLU A 16 14.10 10.53 8.20
CA GLU A 16 15.20 10.14 9.08
C GLU A 16 15.42 8.62 9.10
N MET A 17 14.36 7.84 9.29
CA MET A 17 14.39 6.38 9.31
C MET A 17 15.01 5.79 8.04
N LEU A 18 14.69 6.37 6.88
CA LEU A 18 15.16 5.91 5.58
C LEU A 18 16.45 6.61 5.11
N LYS A 19 16.96 7.57 5.90
CA LYS A 19 18.10 8.43 5.56
C LYS A 19 17.92 9.13 4.19
N VAL A 20 16.79 9.80 4.02
CA VAL A 20 16.39 10.45 2.76
C VAL A 20 15.95 11.87 2.99
N HIS A 21 16.00 12.69 1.96
CA HIS A 21 15.40 14.02 2.03
C HIS A 21 13.86 13.93 1.96
N PRO A 22 13.10 14.69 2.78
CA PRO A 22 11.63 14.70 2.74
C PRO A 22 11.05 15.01 1.35
N ARG A 23 11.78 15.73 0.50
CA ARG A 23 11.41 16.01 -0.90
C ARG A 23 11.26 14.72 -1.73
N THR A 24 12.07 13.69 -1.45
CA THR A 24 11.98 12.39 -2.14
C THR A 24 10.66 11.70 -1.84
N ILE A 25 10.23 11.70 -0.58
CA ILE A 25 8.94 11.12 -0.17
C ILE A 25 7.78 11.90 -0.83
N ARG A 26 7.84 13.25 -0.83
CA ARG A 26 6.85 14.08 -1.52
C ARG A 26 6.79 13.82 -3.02
N ASN A 27 7.92 13.50 -3.65
CA ASN A 27 7.94 13.12 -5.07
C ASN A 27 7.16 11.82 -5.29
N TYR A 28 7.38 10.80 -4.46
CA TYR A 28 6.63 9.54 -4.56
C TYR A 28 5.13 9.73 -4.31
N GLU A 29 4.75 10.60 -3.37
CA GLU A 29 3.35 11.02 -3.19
C GLU A 29 2.77 11.66 -4.45
N GLN A 30 3.47 12.66 -5.01
CA GLN A 30 3.03 13.37 -6.21
C GLN A 30 2.88 12.44 -7.42
N LYS A 31 3.74 11.41 -7.52
CA LYS A 31 3.67 10.40 -8.58
C LYS A 31 2.59 9.34 -8.34
N GLY A 32 1.93 9.36 -7.17
CA GLY A 32 0.87 8.44 -6.78
C GLY A 32 1.37 7.05 -6.35
N LEU A 33 2.66 6.94 -5.99
CA LEU A 33 3.24 5.69 -5.50
C LEU A 33 3.00 5.49 -4.00
N VAL A 34 2.83 6.57 -3.24
CA VAL A 34 2.60 6.57 -1.80
C VAL A 34 1.38 7.44 -1.50
N THR A 35 0.46 6.96 -0.66
CA THR A 35 -0.72 7.73 -0.26
C THR A 35 -0.81 7.77 1.27
N PRO A 36 -0.25 8.81 1.92
CA PRO A 36 -0.30 8.91 3.38
C PRO A 36 -1.72 9.16 3.87
N ALA A 37 -1.99 8.75 5.12
CA ALA A 37 -3.19 9.16 5.81
C ALA A 37 -3.12 10.67 6.10
N ARG A 38 -4.23 11.38 5.88
CA ARG A 38 -4.33 12.82 6.17
C ARG A 38 -5.26 13.07 7.34
N LYS A 39 -4.82 13.96 8.26
CA LYS A 39 -5.65 14.54 9.31
C LYS A 39 -5.55 16.06 9.20
N GLY A 40 -6.48 16.67 8.48
CA GLY A 40 -6.38 18.07 8.05
C GLY A 40 -5.17 18.28 7.13
N ALA A 41 -4.33 19.27 7.46
CA ALA A 41 -3.12 19.58 6.71
C ALA A 41 -1.96 18.59 6.96
N TRP A 42 -2.07 17.75 8.00
CA TRP A 42 -1.00 16.87 8.44
C TRP A 42 -1.05 15.52 7.73
N ARG A 43 0.12 15.04 7.30
CA ARG A 43 0.31 13.74 6.68
C ARG A 43 0.96 12.78 7.67
N TYR A 44 0.39 11.60 7.78
CA TYR A 44 0.88 10.52 8.61
C TYR A 44 1.07 9.26 7.79
N TYR A 45 2.15 8.55 8.07
CA TYR A 45 2.53 7.30 7.43
C TYR A 45 2.42 6.17 8.44
N THR A 46 2.07 5.01 7.92
CA THR A 46 2.08 3.72 8.62
C THR A 46 3.48 3.09 8.53
N MET A 47 3.76 2.04 9.30
CA MET A 47 5.03 1.32 9.14
C MET A 47 5.12 0.66 7.76
N ARG A 48 3.99 0.20 7.21
CA ARG A 48 3.93 -0.33 5.84
C ARG A 48 4.30 0.69 4.78
N ASP A 49 3.90 1.95 4.96
CA ASP A 49 4.32 3.03 4.05
C ASP A 49 5.84 3.23 4.10
N VAL A 50 6.45 3.16 5.29
CA VAL A 50 7.91 3.24 5.44
C VAL A 50 8.62 2.12 4.69
N GLN A 51 8.18 0.88 4.90
CA GLN A 51 8.71 -0.30 4.21
C GLN A 51 8.53 -0.20 2.69
N TRP A 52 7.37 0.26 2.25
CA TRP A 52 7.09 0.46 0.83
C TRP A 52 7.99 1.53 0.21
N ILE A 53 8.21 2.66 0.88
CA ILE A 53 9.15 3.69 0.41
C ILE A 53 10.59 3.13 0.33
N ALA A 54 11.01 2.30 1.28
CA ALA A 54 12.31 1.63 1.23
C ALA A 54 12.44 0.75 -0.02
N CYS A 55 11.43 -0.08 -0.30
CA CYS A 55 11.38 -0.93 -1.49
C CYS A 55 11.37 -0.11 -2.80
N LEU A 56 10.59 0.97 -2.86
CA LEU A 56 10.59 1.90 -4.00
C LEU A 56 12.00 2.44 -4.27
N ARG A 57 12.72 2.83 -3.22
CA ARG A 57 14.08 3.36 -3.36
C ARG A 57 15.05 2.33 -3.88
N GLU A 58 15.01 1.11 -3.36
CA GLU A 58 15.85 0.02 -3.84
C GLU A 58 15.59 -0.27 -5.32
N MET A 59 14.32 -0.38 -5.72
CA MET A 59 13.96 -0.55 -7.13
C MET A 59 14.48 0.59 -8.01
N ILE A 60 14.35 1.84 -7.57
CA ILE A 60 14.73 3.01 -8.38
C ILE A 60 16.25 3.20 -8.44
N HIS A 61 16.94 3.09 -7.31
CA HIS A 61 18.34 3.48 -7.18
C HIS A 61 19.31 2.31 -7.33
N THR A 62 18.93 1.11 -6.87
CA THR A 62 19.77 -0.09 -6.97
C THR A 62 19.50 -0.84 -8.26
N HIS A 63 18.22 -1.02 -8.63
CA HIS A 63 17.84 -1.80 -9.82
C HIS A 63 17.57 -0.96 -11.07
N GLY A 64 17.65 0.37 -10.97
CA GLY A 64 17.47 1.27 -12.12
C GLY A 64 16.04 1.28 -12.69
N VAL A 65 15.04 0.82 -11.93
CA VAL A 65 13.66 0.76 -12.38
C VAL A 65 13.05 2.15 -12.35
N SER A 66 12.59 2.64 -13.51
CA SER A 66 11.94 3.95 -13.58
C SER A 66 10.61 3.97 -12.83
N ILE A 67 10.23 5.14 -12.29
CA ILE A 67 8.92 5.35 -11.64
C ILE A 67 7.77 4.94 -12.57
N ASN A 68 7.87 5.23 -13.87
CA ASN A 68 6.85 4.86 -14.83
C ASN A 68 6.76 3.34 -15.02
N ALA A 69 7.90 2.65 -15.05
CA ALA A 69 7.95 1.19 -15.09
C ALA A 69 7.31 0.59 -13.83
N ILE A 70 7.62 1.10 -12.64
CA ILE A 70 6.99 0.65 -11.37
C ILE A 70 5.47 0.82 -11.43
N LYS A 71 4.97 1.99 -11.85
CA LYS A 71 3.53 2.23 -11.98
C LYS A 71 2.88 1.27 -12.97
N LYS A 72 3.56 0.98 -14.08
CA LYS A 72 3.06 0.04 -15.09
C LYS A 72 3.03 -1.39 -14.53
N LEU A 73 4.11 -1.82 -13.88
CA LEU A 73 4.21 -3.13 -13.22
C LEU A 73 3.05 -3.33 -12.21
N LEU A 74 2.85 -2.37 -11.31
CA LEU A 74 1.79 -2.46 -10.29
C LEU A 74 0.39 -2.56 -10.90
N LYS A 75 0.16 -2.00 -12.10
CA LYS A 75 -1.11 -2.13 -12.82
C LYS A 75 -1.32 -3.54 -13.40
N TYR A 76 -0.26 -4.20 -13.87
CA TYR A 76 -0.33 -5.52 -14.50
C TYR A 76 -0.11 -6.68 -13.53
N THR A 77 0.31 -6.38 -12.31
CA THR A 77 0.60 -7.37 -11.27
C THR A 77 -0.38 -7.19 -10.09
N PRO A 78 -1.69 -7.42 -10.31
CA PRO A 78 -2.66 -7.38 -9.23
C PRO A 78 -2.44 -8.54 -8.26
N CYS A 79 -2.88 -8.40 -7.02
CA CYS A 79 -2.65 -9.40 -5.98
C CYS A 79 -3.16 -10.80 -6.38
N TRP A 80 -4.28 -10.92 -7.11
CA TRP A 80 -4.80 -12.24 -7.51
C TRP A 80 -3.91 -12.99 -8.49
N ASN A 81 -3.00 -12.31 -9.21
CA ASN A 81 -1.99 -12.95 -10.04
C ASN A 81 -0.74 -13.35 -9.23
N ILE A 82 -0.49 -12.70 -8.08
CA ILE A 82 0.69 -12.95 -7.24
C ILE A 82 0.43 -14.08 -6.24
N ILE A 83 -0.75 -14.07 -5.62
CA ILE A 83 -1.14 -14.99 -4.54
C ILE A 83 -2.17 -16.04 -5.00
N ASP A 84 -2.34 -16.22 -6.31
CA ASP A 84 -3.26 -17.18 -6.94
C ASP A 84 -4.66 -17.19 -6.30
N CYS A 85 -5.27 -15.99 -6.23
CA CYS A 85 -6.55 -15.81 -5.54
C CYS A 85 -7.72 -16.28 -6.42
N SER A 86 -8.55 -17.19 -5.89
CA SER A 86 -9.72 -17.72 -6.63
C SER A 86 -10.70 -16.63 -7.04
N PHE A 87 -11.52 -16.94 -8.05
CA PHE A 87 -12.53 -16.04 -8.56
C PHE A 87 -13.56 -15.66 -7.49
N GLU A 88 -14.06 -16.61 -6.69
CA GLU A 88 -15.07 -16.29 -5.66
C GLU A 88 -14.51 -15.36 -4.59
N LYS A 89 -13.23 -15.55 -4.23
CA LYS A 89 -12.58 -14.75 -3.19
C LYS A 89 -12.31 -13.32 -3.68
N ARG A 90 -11.92 -13.14 -4.95
CA ARG A 90 -11.67 -11.80 -5.52
C ARG A 90 -12.96 -11.01 -5.77
N GLN A 91 -14.10 -11.67 -6.02
CA GLN A 91 -15.41 -11.02 -6.19
C GLN A 91 -15.88 -10.21 -4.98
N ARG A 92 -15.25 -10.38 -3.81
CA ARG A 92 -15.55 -9.59 -2.60
C ARG A 92 -14.37 -8.74 -2.15
N CYS A 93 -13.32 -8.67 -2.98
CA CYS A 93 -12.08 -7.98 -2.65
C CYS A 93 -12.13 -6.52 -3.12
N SER A 94 -11.89 -5.60 -2.20
CA SER A 94 -11.78 -4.18 -2.54
C SER A 94 -10.68 -3.90 -3.56
N ALA A 95 -9.60 -4.69 -3.57
CA ALA A 95 -8.50 -4.55 -4.54
C ALA A 95 -8.92 -4.94 -5.97
N PHE A 96 -9.89 -5.85 -6.13
CA PHE A 96 -10.40 -6.26 -7.45
C PHE A 96 -11.26 -5.19 -8.10
N PHE A 97 -12.05 -4.47 -7.29
CA PHE A 97 -12.90 -3.39 -7.78
C PHE A 97 -12.24 -2.00 -7.75
N SER A 98 -11.17 -1.83 -6.97
CA SER A 98 -10.45 -0.56 -6.95
C SER A 98 -9.63 -0.42 -8.23
N ASN A 99 -10.05 0.49 -9.12
CA ASN A 99 -9.29 0.84 -10.33
C ASN A 99 -8.01 1.66 -10.03
N SER A 100 -7.43 1.48 -8.83
CA SER A 100 -6.30 2.23 -8.30
C SER A 100 -4.99 1.44 -8.48
N LEU A 101 -3.94 2.11 -8.97
CA LEU A 101 -2.61 1.54 -9.22
C LEU A 101 -1.97 0.91 -7.97
N VAL A 102 -2.36 1.38 -6.79
CA VAL A 102 -1.98 0.83 -5.50
C VAL A 102 -3.27 0.62 -4.71
N PRO A 103 -3.57 -0.58 -4.21
CA PRO A 103 -4.70 -0.80 -3.31
C PRO A 103 -4.51 0.05 -2.06
N GLN A 104 -5.31 1.11 -1.90
CA GLN A 104 -5.12 2.05 -0.79
C GLN A 104 -5.37 1.43 0.59
N LYS A 105 -6.16 0.35 0.64
CA LYS A 105 -6.39 -0.48 1.82
C LYS A 105 -6.68 -1.90 1.35
N ILE A 106 -5.72 -2.82 1.50
CA ILE A 106 -6.04 -4.25 1.49
C ILE A 106 -6.72 -4.52 2.84
N LYS A 107 -8.04 -4.34 2.89
CA LYS A 107 -8.80 -4.91 4.01
C LYS A 107 -8.70 -6.42 3.84
N ARG A 108 -8.14 -7.12 4.84
CA ARG A 108 -8.32 -8.57 4.91
C ARG A 108 -9.82 -8.80 4.95
N ILE A 109 -10.35 -9.47 3.92
CA ILE A 109 -11.70 -10.01 3.99
C ILE A 109 -11.64 -10.97 5.17
N GLY A 110 -12.39 -10.67 6.24
CA GLY A 110 -12.54 -11.60 7.35
C GLY A 110 -13.10 -12.94 6.85
N PRO A 111 -13.03 -14.01 7.65
CA PRO A 111 -13.75 -15.23 7.30
C PRO A 111 -15.22 -14.88 7.02
N GLU A 112 -15.77 -15.50 5.98
CA GLU A 112 -17.18 -15.36 5.61
C GLU A 112 -18.04 -15.65 6.85
N PRO A 113 -19.04 -14.81 7.19
CA PRO A 113 -19.87 -15.09 8.34
C PRO A 113 -20.49 -16.47 8.15
N ASP A 114 -20.23 -17.35 9.11
CA ASP A 114 -20.71 -18.72 9.08
C ASP A 114 -22.24 -18.68 9.01
N ARG A 115 -22.80 -19.04 7.85
CA ARG A 115 -24.25 -19.07 7.61
C ARG A 115 -24.95 -20.17 8.42
N LYS A 116 -24.24 -20.91 9.27
CA LYS A 116 -24.78 -21.99 10.10
C LYS A 116 -24.97 -21.60 11.57
N LYS A 117 -25.78 -20.57 11.86
CA LYS A 117 -26.57 -20.46 13.11
C LYS A 117 -27.87 -19.68 12.86
N VAL A 118 -28.69 -20.14 11.93
CA VAL A 118 -30.14 -19.98 12.02
C VAL A 118 -30.70 -21.40 12.01
N ALA A 119 -30.63 -22.05 13.15
CA ALA A 119 -31.42 -23.23 13.45
C ALA A 119 -32.35 -22.81 14.60
N VAL A 120 -33.63 -22.70 14.23
CA VAL A 120 -34.88 -22.77 15.01
C VAL A 120 -34.76 -22.66 16.52
#